data_AF-A0AAD0NYD6-F1
#
_entry.id   AF-A0AAD0NYD6-F1
#
_cell.length_a   1.000
_cell.length_b   1.000
_cell.length_c   1.000
_cell.angle_alpha   90.00
_cell.angle_beta   90.00
_cell.angle_gamma   90.00
#
_symmetry.space_group_name_H-M   'P 1'
#
loop_
_entity.id
_entity.type
_entity.pdbx_description
1 polymer ?
#
loop_
_entity_poly.entity_id
_entity_poly.type
_entity_poly.pdbx_seq_one_letter_code
_entity_poly.pdbx_strand_id
1 'polypeptide(L)'
;MTQTSVAGSPAGQLTFADLEAADQVATGDSSNEFSDRSLFDTTLVVVDLETTGSDPARDRITEIGAVKIRGGEIIGEFATLVDPGRPIPPQIVTLTGITTAMLTDAPRIESVLPSFFEFARGSILVAHNARFDMGFLRQNAIRLQLPWTFGLTLCTVTMARRILTRDEAPTVKLSALADLFDVAVRPTHRALDDARATVEVFHRLLERVGNQGIATVGDLTSYLPRTDPRLRAKRTLADHVPSRPGVYLFRGPSDEVLYVGTAVDLRRRVRSYFSGSDPRRRIAEMVLLAQRVDFVECSHPLEAAVRELRLLGAHAPAYNRRSTQPHKGWWVTLTEERFPRLKVSRTPTDESVGPVGNRTNAATVADVISAAAGLRTCTQRLGANGYHWCPDADGHRRPGSCRAATTQPQTVPDYSPRVTAARRLMRGEADELLDGLTARLADLAQAHMFETAARHRDRLALTIDTLARCQRLAALCAIAEIVVARPDGERGWQLAVIRHGRLAAAGRARRGVSPMPVVDALVAAAETVLPGDGPLRGAPAEEVGLVYRWMTEPGARIVSTSEPVALPAGSAERRLGWSQSAHDARAARPVTDPRVRRAS
;
A
#
# COMPACT_ATOMS: atom_id res chain seq x y z
N MET A 1 -31.01 19.29 -11.70
CA MET A 1 -30.84 18.58 -10.42
C MET A 1 -30.82 17.08 -10.68
N THR A 2 -29.63 16.49 -10.83
CA THR A 2 -29.36 15.07 -10.57
C THR A 2 -27.85 14.89 -10.65
N GLN A 3 -27.26 14.47 -9.53
CA GLN A 3 -25.83 14.34 -9.31
C GLN A 3 -25.27 13.12 -10.06
N THR A 4 -24.22 13.33 -10.84
CA THR A 4 -23.44 12.28 -11.50
C THR A 4 -22.38 11.77 -10.52
N SER A 5 -22.58 10.59 -9.94
CA SER A 5 -21.59 9.91 -9.09
C SER A 5 -20.53 9.22 -9.95
N VAL A 6 -19.28 9.67 -9.87
CA VAL A 6 -18.12 9.03 -10.50
C VAL A 6 -17.80 7.76 -9.71
N ALA A 7 -18.08 6.60 -10.30
CA ALA A 7 -17.78 5.29 -9.73
C ALA A 7 -16.28 4.98 -9.84
N GLY A 8 -15.69 4.59 -8.70
CA GLY A 8 -14.27 4.28 -8.56
C GLY A 8 -13.83 3.02 -9.32
N SER A 9 -12.60 3.06 -9.83
CA SER A 9 -11.87 1.95 -10.40
C SER A 9 -11.75 0.76 -9.42
N PRO A 10 -11.82 -0.50 -9.89
CA PRO A 10 -11.72 -1.65 -9.01
C PRO A 10 -10.26 -1.85 -8.57
N ALA A 11 -10.03 -1.72 -7.26
CA ALA A 11 -8.78 -2.00 -6.58
C ALA A 11 -8.36 -3.47 -6.80
N GLY A 12 -7.19 -3.66 -7.43
CA GLY A 12 -6.42 -4.89 -7.36
C GLY A 12 -5.97 -5.14 -5.92
N GLN A 13 -5.96 -6.41 -5.52
CA GLN A 13 -5.56 -6.83 -4.18
C GLN A 13 -4.08 -6.47 -3.95
N LEU A 14 -3.85 -5.51 -3.06
CA LEU A 14 -2.52 -5.13 -2.57
C LEU A 14 -1.86 -6.33 -1.88
N THR A 15 -0.69 -6.72 -2.36
CA THR A 15 0.14 -7.80 -1.83
C THR A 15 1.27 -7.23 -0.97
N PHE A 16 1.97 -8.07 -0.19
CA PHE A 16 2.98 -7.65 0.78
C PHE A 16 4.21 -6.95 0.14
N ALA A 17 4.40 -7.05 -1.18
CA ALA A 17 5.39 -6.26 -1.93
C ALA A 17 4.95 -4.80 -2.14
N ASP A 18 3.64 -4.52 -2.10
CA ASP A 18 3.10 -3.16 -2.16
C ASP A 18 3.28 -2.42 -0.83
N LEU A 19 3.72 -3.08 0.25
CA LEU A 19 4.12 -2.43 1.50
C LEU A 19 5.59 -1.99 1.53
N GLU A 20 6.41 -2.39 0.56
CA GLU A 20 7.73 -1.79 0.35
C GLU A 20 7.69 -0.80 -0.82
N ALA A 21 6.86 -1.02 -1.84
CA ALA A 21 6.69 -0.07 -2.95
C ALA A 21 5.70 1.08 -2.66
N ALA A 22 4.59 0.88 -1.94
CA ALA A 22 3.69 1.97 -1.58
C ALA A 22 4.18 2.78 -0.36
N ASP A 23 5.06 2.22 0.46
CA ASP A 23 5.78 2.96 1.51
C ASP A 23 7.01 3.71 0.95
N GLN A 24 7.40 3.45 -0.31
CA GLN A 24 8.38 4.26 -1.04
C GLN A 24 7.75 5.31 -1.98
N VAL A 25 6.47 5.16 -2.37
CA VAL A 25 5.82 6.08 -3.33
C VAL A 25 4.70 6.95 -2.70
N ALA A 26 4.10 6.57 -1.57
CA ALA A 26 3.08 7.39 -0.89
C ALA A 26 3.52 7.96 0.48
N THR A 27 4.61 7.45 1.03
CA THR A 27 5.46 8.18 1.97
C THR A 27 6.80 8.31 1.30
N GLY A 28 7.11 9.48 0.75
CA GLY A 28 8.51 9.86 0.73
C GLY A 28 8.94 9.89 2.19
N ASP A 29 9.42 8.76 2.74
CA ASP A 29 10.19 8.72 3.98
C ASP A 29 11.54 9.37 3.70
N SER A 30 11.46 10.65 3.41
CA SER A 30 12.59 11.54 3.17
C SER A 30 12.94 12.25 4.48
N SER A 31 12.45 11.69 5.61
CA SER A 31 13.01 11.89 6.93
C SER A 31 14.26 11.02 7.16
N ASN A 32 14.37 9.88 6.46
CA ASN A 32 15.47 8.93 6.62
C ASN A 32 16.67 9.18 5.67
N GLU A 33 16.53 10.03 4.63
CA GLU A 33 17.66 10.37 3.72
C GLU A 33 18.69 11.29 4.40
N PHE A 34 18.24 12.09 5.36
CA PHE A 34 19.04 13.14 5.99
C PHE A 34 19.48 12.80 7.42
N SER A 35 18.95 11.74 8.05
CA SER A 35 19.12 11.53 9.51
C SER A 35 20.57 11.55 9.98
N ASP A 36 21.45 10.91 9.21
CA ASP A 36 22.87 10.75 9.56
C ASP A 36 23.74 11.86 8.93
N ARG A 37 23.14 12.76 8.13
CA ARG A 37 23.86 13.87 7.50
C ARG A 37 24.14 14.96 8.53
N SER A 38 25.37 15.45 8.51
CA SER A 38 25.78 16.64 9.23
C SER A 38 24.89 17.82 8.86
N LEU A 39 24.47 18.62 9.85
CA LEU A 39 23.78 19.89 9.62
C LEU A 39 24.64 20.85 8.78
N PHE A 40 25.96 20.79 8.96
CA PHE A 40 26.92 21.62 8.22
C PHE A 40 26.92 21.27 6.73
N ASP A 41 26.92 19.99 6.39
CA ASP A 41 27.00 19.51 5.01
C ASP A 41 25.66 19.50 4.28
N THR A 42 24.55 19.74 5.00
CA THR A 42 23.20 19.66 4.45
C THR A 42 22.75 20.99 3.85
N THR A 43 22.30 20.95 2.60
CA THR A 43 21.69 22.11 1.95
C THR A 43 20.29 22.37 2.51
N LEU A 44 20.04 23.60 2.95
CA LEU A 44 18.76 24.06 3.45
C LEU A 44 18.26 25.20 2.56
N VAL A 45 16.96 25.28 2.33
CA VAL A 45 16.32 26.40 1.66
C VAL A 45 15.31 27.03 2.61
N VAL A 46 15.64 28.23 3.08
CA VAL A 46 14.72 29.06 3.85
C VAL A 46 13.79 29.76 2.89
N VAL A 47 12.48 29.62 3.07
CA VAL A 47 11.46 30.20 2.20
C VAL A 47 10.44 30.98 3.01
N ASP A 48 10.00 32.08 2.43
CA ASP A 48 8.90 32.92 2.91
C ASP A 48 8.00 33.30 1.73
N LEU A 49 6.70 33.46 1.98
CA LEU A 49 5.70 33.76 0.97
C LEU A 49 4.83 34.95 1.36
N GLU A 50 4.66 35.88 0.43
CA GLU A 50 3.57 36.84 0.52
C GLU A 50 2.34 36.31 -0.23
N THR A 51 1.17 36.59 0.33
CA THR A 51 -0.08 36.01 -0.15
C THR A 51 -1.23 36.99 -0.05
N THR A 52 -2.27 36.72 -0.82
CA THR A 52 -3.52 37.50 -0.84
C THR A 52 -4.45 37.21 0.33
N GLY A 53 -4.05 36.36 1.29
CA GLY A 53 -4.88 35.93 2.42
C GLY A 53 -4.28 34.71 3.13
N SER A 54 -5.00 34.11 4.07
CA SER A 54 -4.44 33.05 4.94
C SER A 54 -4.90 31.62 4.63
N ASP A 55 -5.80 31.42 3.66
CA ASP A 55 -6.33 30.12 3.29
C ASP A 55 -5.68 29.62 1.97
N PRO A 56 -4.78 28.63 2.00
CA PRO A 56 -4.17 28.08 0.79
C PRO A 56 -5.16 27.60 -0.27
N ALA A 57 -6.35 27.14 0.13
CA ALA A 57 -7.36 26.61 -0.77
C ALA A 57 -8.05 27.72 -1.58
N ARG A 58 -8.17 28.92 -1.01
CA ARG A 58 -8.88 30.06 -1.61
C ARG A 58 -7.96 31.15 -2.10
N ASP A 59 -6.86 31.38 -1.40
CA ASP A 59 -5.94 32.48 -1.65
C ASP A 59 -4.80 32.10 -2.60
N ARG A 60 -4.01 33.10 -2.97
CA ARG A 60 -2.97 33.05 -4.00
C ARG A 60 -1.68 33.67 -3.48
N ILE A 61 -0.55 33.11 -3.93
CA ILE A 61 0.80 33.61 -3.68
C ILE A 61 1.02 34.86 -4.54
N THR A 62 1.64 35.89 -3.98
CA THR A 62 1.98 37.15 -4.64
C THR A 62 3.47 37.42 -4.69
N GLU A 63 4.26 36.79 -3.82
CA GLU A 63 5.72 36.84 -3.85
C GLU A 63 6.29 35.53 -3.28
N ILE A 64 7.40 35.06 -3.84
CA ILE A 64 8.22 33.99 -3.26
C ILE A 64 9.62 34.54 -3.02
N GLY A 65 10.10 34.43 -1.79
CA GLY A 65 11.47 34.72 -1.41
C GLY A 65 12.09 33.47 -0.79
N ALA A 66 13.29 33.10 -1.25
CA ALA A 66 14.00 31.97 -0.70
C ALA A 66 15.51 32.17 -0.72
N VAL A 67 16.17 31.68 0.32
CA VAL A 67 17.62 31.72 0.51
C VAL A 67 18.12 30.30 0.70
N LYS A 68 19.04 29.87 -0.16
CA LYS A 68 19.68 28.58 -0.09
C LYS A 68 20.99 28.70 0.67
N ILE A 69 21.16 27.87 1.69
CA ILE A 69 22.32 27.89 2.58
C ILE A 69 22.96 26.51 2.69
N ARG A 70 24.27 26.48 2.90
CA ARG A 70 25.06 25.28 3.22
C ARG A 70 26.30 25.69 4.01
N GLY A 71 26.66 24.94 5.05
CA GLY A 71 27.83 25.26 5.88
C GLY A 71 27.74 26.60 6.63
N GLY A 72 26.53 27.15 6.80
CA GLY A 72 26.31 28.49 7.37
C GLY A 72 26.46 29.64 6.36
N GLU A 73 26.78 29.36 5.10
CA GLU A 73 26.92 30.36 4.05
C GLU A 73 25.72 30.36 3.09
N ILE A 74 25.39 31.54 2.56
CA ILE A 74 24.39 31.69 1.50
C ILE A 74 25.02 31.29 0.17
N ILE A 75 24.45 30.28 -0.48
CA ILE A 75 24.91 29.75 -1.77
C ILE A 75 23.97 30.05 -2.94
N GLY A 76 22.85 30.73 -2.67
CA GLY A 76 21.95 31.22 -3.72
C GLY A 76 20.68 31.83 -3.16
N GLU A 77 20.05 32.68 -3.95
CA GLU A 77 18.79 33.34 -3.62
C GLU A 77 17.80 33.20 -4.78
N PHE A 78 16.52 33.13 -4.44
CA PHE A 78 15.41 33.09 -5.38
C PHE A 78 14.37 34.10 -4.91
N ALA A 79 14.06 35.07 -5.76
CA ALA A 79 13.05 36.08 -5.45
C ALA A 79 12.24 36.41 -6.70
N THR A 80 10.92 36.37 -6.58
CA THR A 80 10.04 36.73 -7.68
C THR A 80 8.65 37.13 -7.19
N LEU A 81 8.10 38.18 -7.79
CA LEU A 81 6.68 38.49 -7.70
C LEU A 81 5.88 37.46 -8.50
N VAL A 82 4.64 37.23 -8.10
CA VAL A 82 3.74 36.27 -8.74
C VAL A 82 2.42 36.93 -9.06
N ASP A 83 1.98 36.87 -10.33
CA ASP A 83 0.61 37.27 -10.70
C ASP A 83 -0.40 36.27 -10.10
N PRO A 84 -1.23 36.68 -9.12
CA PRO A 84 -2.20 35.79 -8.49
C PRO A 84 -3.47 35.61 -9.35
N GLY A 85 -3.58 36.31 -10.49
CA GLY A 85 -4.75 36.33 -11.37
C GLY A 85 -5.96 37.01 -10.74
N ARG A 86 -5.78 37.82 -9.69
CA ARG A 86 -6.85 38.55 -8.97
C ARG A 86 -6.35 39.84 -8.31
N PRO A 87 -7.22 40.83 -8.07
CA PRO A 87 -6.84 42.03 -7.32
C PRO A 87 -6.40 41.73 -5.89
N ILE A 88 -5.44 42.51 -5.38
CA ILE A 88 -4.94 42.40 -4.01
C ILE A 88 -5.86 43.17 -3.05
N PRO A 89 -6.36 42.54 -1.96
CA PRO A 89 -7.13 43.25 -0.95
C PRO A 89 -6.35 44.41 -0.33
N PRO A 90 -6.97 45.59 -0.08
CA PRO A 90 -6.25 46.77 0.44
C PRO A 90 -5.43 46.53 1.70
N GLN A 91 -5.92 45.67 2.61
CA GLN A 91 -5.24 45.31 3.85
C GLN A 91 -3.90 44.60 3.61
N ILE A 92 -3.81 43.78 2.56
CA ILE A 92 -2.57 43.08 2.17
C ILE A 92 -1.57 44.06 1.55
N VAL A 93 -2.06 45.04 0.76
CA VAL A 93 -1.21 46.11 0.20
C VAL A 93 -0.59 46.93 1.33
N THR A 94 -1.37 47.29 2.36
CA THR A 94 -0.86 48.02 3.52
C THR A 94 0.20 47.22 4.30
N LEU A 95 0.06 45.89 4.37
CA LEU A 95 0.98 45.03 5.10
C LEU A 95 2.30 44.81 4.36
N THR A 96 2.24 44.53 3.06
CA THR A 96 3.38 44.02 2.26
C THR A 96 3.98 45.08 1.31
N GLY A 97 3.24 46.16 1.05
CA GLY A 97 3.57 47.13 0.01
C GLY A 97 3.36 46.63 -1.42
N ILE A 98 2.93 45.38 -1.62
CA ILE A 98 2.71 44.80 -2.94
C ILE A 98 1.37 45.28 -3.51
N THR A 99 1.42 46.06 -4.58
CA THR A 99 0.22 46.57 -5.26
C THR A 99 -0.19 45.65 -6.41
N THR A 100 -1.48 45.64 -6.77
CA THR A 100 -1.97 44.92 -7.96
C THR A 100 -1.21 45.33 -9.22
N ALA A 101 -0.82 46.60 -9.34
CA ALA A 101 -0.07 47.10 -10.49
C ALA A 101 1.31 46.43 -10.64
N MET A 102 2.00 46.16 -9.52
CA MET A 102 3.31 45.46 -9.52
C MET A 102 3.21 44.02 -10.00
N LEU A 103 2.04 43.39 -9.88
CA LEU A 103 1.86 41.97 -10.17
C LEU A 103 1.30 41.70 -11.57
N THR A 104 0.75 42.70 -12.25
CA THR A 104 0.14 42.53 -13.59
C THR A 104 1.11 41.92 -14.60
N ASP A 105 2.38 42.34 -14.56
CA ASP A 105 3.43 41.87 -15.47
C ASP A 105 4.30 40.76 -14.86
N ALA A 106 3.99 40.33 -13.64
CA ALA A 106 4.74 39.28 -12.95
C ALA A 106 4.39 37.89 -13.53
N PRO A 107 5.33 36.93 -13.49
CA PRO A 107 5.06 35.57 -13.94
C PRO A 107 3.98 34.91 -13.07
N ARG A 108 3.19 34.00 -13.65
CA ARG A 108 2.18 33.25 -12.90
C ARG A 108 2.77 32.08 -12.14
N ILE A 109 2.02 31.57 -11.16
CA ILE A 109 2.47 30.46 -10.30
C ILE A 109 2.81 29.19 -11.11
N GLU A 110 2.17 28.99 -12.26
CA GLU A 110 2.42 27.88 -13.18
C GLU A 110 3.87 27.83 -13.68
N SER A 111 4.53 28.98 -13.85
CA SER A 111 5.94 29.05 -14.28
C SER A 111 6.91 29.22 -13.10
N VAL A 112 6.46 29.91 -12.04
CA VAL A 112 7.28 30.17 -10.86
C VAL A 112 7.51 28.93 -10.02
N LEU A 113 6.46 28.13 -9.75
CA LEU A 113 6.55 27.01 -8.81
C LEU A 113 7.51 25.90 -9.29
N PRO A 114 7.52 25.48 -10.58
CA PRO A 114 8.53 24.55 -11.08
C PRO A 114 9.96 25.08 -10.92
N SER A 115 10.18 26.37 -11.19
CA SER A 115 11.49 27.02 -11.06
C SER A 115 11.97 27.03 -9.61
N PHE A 116 11.07 27.32 -8.66
CA PHE A 116 11.36 27.22 -7.24
C PHE A 116 11.65 25.78 -6.80
N PHE A 117 10.93 24.79 -7.32
CA PHE A 117 11.16 23.38 -6.98
C PHE A 117 12.52 22.89 -7.47
N GLU A 118 12.94 23.30 -8.67
CA GLU A 118 14.29 23.04 -9.17
C GLU A 118 15.35 23.76 -8.32
N PHE A 119 15.10 25.01 -7.94
CA PHE A 119 15.98 25.72 -7.01
C PHE A 119 16.11 24.96 -5.68
N ALA A 120 15.03 24.43 -5.11
CA ALA A 120 15.06 23.75 -3.82
C ALA A 120 15.41 22.25 -3.88
N ARG A 121 15.64 21.68 -5.07
CA ARG A 121 15.82 20.23 -5.25
C ARG A 121 16.93 19.67 -4.36
N GLY A 122 16.61 18.60 -3.63
CA GLY A 122 17.55 17.90 -2.75
C GLY A 122 17.90 18.63 -1.43
N SER A 123 17.16 19.70 -1.10
CA SER A 123 17.34 20.46 0.14
C SER A 123 16.23 20.18 1.16
N ILE A 124 16.49 20.54 2.42
CA ILE A 124 15.47 20.62 3.47
C ILE A 124 14.85 22.02 3.43
N LEU A 125 13.51 22.10 3.44
CA LEU A 125 12.81 23.38 3.50
C LEU A 125 12.74 23.90 4.94
N VAL A 126 12.97 25.20 5.12
CA VAL A 126 12.89 25.90 6.41
C VAL A 126 11.98 27.11 6.25
N ALA A 127 11.13 27.40 7.23
CA ALA A 127 10.30 28.60 7.21
C ALA A 127 9.92 29.07 8.63
N HIS A 128 9.63 30.35 8.78
CA HIS A 128 9.10 30.91 10.02
C HIS A 128 7.58 30.68 10.05
N ASN A 129 7.10 29.83 10.97
CA ASN A 129 5.74 29.30 10.94
C ASN A 129 5.43 28.44 9.68
N ALA A 130 6.36 27.52 9.35
CA ALA A 130 6.36 26.71 8.14
C ALA A 130 5.03 26.02 7.73
N ARG A 131 4.08 25.82 8.65
CA ARG A 131 2.75 25.32 8.29
C ARG A 131 2.05 26.20 7.25
N PHE A 132 2.27 27.52 7.33
CA PHE A 132 1.68 28.50 6.43
C PHE A 132 2.24 28.34 5.01
N ASP A 133 3.55 28.54 4.84
CA ASP A 133 4.23 28.53 3.55
C ASP A 133 4.11 27.18 2.84
N MET A 134 4.37 26.10 3.59
CA MET A 134 4.23 24.75 3.05
C MET A 134 2.78 24.43 2.65
N GLY A 135 1.80 25.03 3.34
CA GLY A 135 0.39 24.89 2.97
C GLY A 135 0.12 25.45 1.57
N PHE A 136 0.60 26.66 1.30
CA PHE A 136 0.48 27.31 -0.01
C PHE A 136 1.26 26.57 -1.11
N LEU A 137 2.52 26.18 -0.84
CA LEU A 137 3.34 25.43 -1.81
C LEU A 137 2.71 24.07 -2.15
N ARG A 138 2.28 23.30 -1.15
CA ARG A 138 1.65 21.98 -1.37
C ARG A 138 0.33 22.10 -2.12
N GLN A 139 -0.50 23.08 -1.78
CA GLN A 139 -1.78 23.27 -2.44
C GLN A 139 -1.59 23.62 -3.92
N ASN A 140 -0.61 24.46 -4.26
CA ASN A 140 -0.32 24.77 -5.66
C ASN A 140 0.35 23.60 -6.39
N ALA A 141 1.22 22.82 -5.72
CA ALA A 141 1.76 21.58 -6.30
C ALA A 141 0.66 20.59 -6.67
N ILE A 142 -0.35 20.42 -5.79
CA ILE A 142 -1.53 19.59 -6.08
C ILE A 142 -2.31 20.13 -7.28
N ARG A 143 -2.58 21.44 -7.33
CA ARG A 143 -3.30 22.08 -8.45
C ARG A 143 -2.59 21.89 -9.79
N LEU A 144 -1.26 22.01 -9.78
CA LEU A 144 -0.41 21.90 -10.97
C LEU A 144 0.06 20.48 -11.26
N GLN A 145 -0.35 19.50 -10.44
CA GLN A 145 0.06 18.09 -10.54
C GLN A 145 1.60 17.91 -10.52
N LEU A 146 2.30 18.76 -9.76
CA LEU A 146 3.74 18.66 -9.57
C LEU A 146 4.06 17.68 -8.42
N PRO A 147 5.06 16.81 -8.57
CA PRO A 147 5.47 15.91 -7.50
C PRO A 147 6.05 16.69 -6.32
N TRP A 148 5.63 16.35 -5.10
CA TRP A 148 6.20 16.90 -3.88
C TRP A 148 7.42 16.09 -3.46
N THR A 149 8.62 16.60 -3.69
CA THR A 149 9.90 15.90 -3.46
C THR A 149 10.58 16.27 -2.14
N PHE A 150 9.96 17.11 -1.31
CA PHE A 150 10.54 17.61 -0.05
C PHE A 150 10.09 16.79 1.15
N GLY A 151 11.01 16.04 1.73
CA GLY A 151 10.73 15.12 2.84
C GLY A 151 10.70 15.66 4.23
N LEU A 152 11.47 16.72 4.45
CA LEU A 152 11.66 17.29 5.74
C LEU A 152 11.47 18.80 5.65
N THR A 153 10.76 19.32 6.65
CA THR A 153 10.55 20.74 6.83
C THR A 153 10.87 21.11 8.27
N LEU A 154 11.67 22.15 8.46
CA LEU A 154 11.96 22.74 9.76
C LEU A 154 11.18 24.04 9.95
N CYS A 155 10.78 24.31 11.20
CA CYS A 155 9.98 25.48 11.55
C CYS A 155 10.67 26.26 12.66
N THR A 156 11.13 27.48 12.37
CA THR A 156 11.88 28.30 13.33
C THR A 156 11.03 28.70 14.55
N VAL A 157 9.70 28.81 14.41
CA VAL A 157 8.78 28.99 15.55
C VAL A 157 8.78 27.78 16.48
N THR A 158 8.83 26.56 15.93
CA THR A 158 8.89 25.32 16.72
C THR A 158 10.23 25.21 17.44
N MET A 159 11.32 25.62 16.76
CA MET A 159 12.66 25.73 17.34
C MET A 159 12.71 26.75 18.47
N ALA A 160 12.30 27.99 18.23
CA ALA A 160 12.30 29.07 19.21
C ALA A 160 11.53 28.69 20.48
N ARG A 161 10.31 28.14 20.34
CA ARG A 161 9.51 27.69 21.50
C ARG A 161 10.13 26.54 22.29
N ARG A 162 11.02 25.78 21.67
CA ARG A 162 11.73 24.68 22.32
C ARG A 162 13.01 25.14 23.00
N ILE A 163 13.72 26.07 22.37
CA ILE A 163 15.07 26.50 22.73
C ILE A 163 15.04 27.65 23.73
N LEU A 164 14.11 28.58 23.58
CA LEU A 164 14.01 29.80 24.36
C LEU A 164 12.97 29.66 25.48
N THR A 165 13.22 30.30 26.61
CA THR A 165 12.25 30.38 27.70
C THR A 165 11.19 31.44 27.39
N ARG A 166 10.03 31.37 28.08
CA ARG A 166 8.98 32.40 27.93
C ARG A 166 9.41 33.77 28.44
N ASP A 167 10.32 33.81 29.40
CA ASP A 167 10.85 35.05 29.95
C ASP A 167 11.82 35.72 28.96
N GLU A 168 12.60 34.91 28.22
CA GLU A 168 13.51 35.39 27.18
C GLU A 168 12.77 35.80 25.90
N ALA A 169 11.79 35.01 25.47
CA ALA A 169 11.00 35.28 24.27
C ALA A 169 9.49 35.17 24.56
N PRO A 170 8.85 36.24 25.08
CA PRO A 170 7.40 36.26 25.35
C PRO A 170 6.55 36.01 24.10
N THR A 171 7.08 36.41 22.93
CA THR A 171 6.50 36.17 21.61
C THR A 171 7.59 35.64 20.68
N VAL A 172 7.19 34.77 19.75
CA VAL A 172 8.08 34.15 18.75
C VAL A 172 7.74 34.61 17.33
N LYS A 173 7.24 35.84 17.19
CA LYS A 173 7.11 36.52 15.89
C LYS A 173 8.51 36.78 15.32
N LEU A 174 8.66 36.74 14.00
CA LEU A 174 9.95 36.92 13.35
C LEU A 174 10.64 38.22 13.76
N SER A 175 9.92 39.35 13.76
CA SER A 175 10.44 40.65 14.20
C SER A 175 10.95 40.63 15.64
N ALA A 176 10.19 40.03 16.56
CA ALA A 176 10.60 39.94 17.96
C ALA A 176 11.84 39.04 18.15
N LEU A 177 11.98 37.96 17.38
CA LEU A 177 13.17 37.12 17.42
C LEU A 177 14.37 37.80 16.76
N ALA A 178 14.15 38.56 15.69
CA ALA A 178 15.17 39.38 15.06
C ALA A 178 15.72 40.42 16.05
N ASP A 179 14.84 41.07 16.81
CA ASP A 179 15.21 42.02 17.86
C ASP A 179 15.95 41.34 19.02
N LEU A 180 15.43 40.20 19.51
CA LEU A 180 16.04 39.44 20.59
C LEU A 180 17.48 38.98 20.27
N PHE A 181 17.72 38.55 19.04
CA PHE A 181 19.02 38.04 18.61
C PHE A 181 19.93 39.09 17.97
N ASP A 182 19.47 40.34 17.90
CA ASP A 182 20.14 41.46 17.23
C ASP A 182 20.69 41.11 15.84
N VAL A 183 19.83 40.55 15.00
CA VAL A 183 20.18 40.16 13.62
C VAL A 183 20.29 41.39 12.72
N ALA A 184 21.15 41.32 11.69
CA ALA A 184 21.42 42.45 10.80
C ALA A 184 20.25 42.71 9.84
N VAL A 185 19.70 41.65 9.23
CA VAL A 185 18.54 41.77 8.32
C VAL A 185 17.24 41.76 9.12
N ARG A 186 16.48 42.87 9.03
CA ARG A 186 15.17 43.02 9.68
C ARG A 186 14.05 42.59 8.73
N PRO A 187 12.98 41.94 9.22
CA PRO A 187 11.83 41.61 8.39
C PRO A 187 11.06 42.86 7.99
N THR A 188 10.66 42.93 6.72
CA THR A 188 10.02 44.09 6.09
C THR A 188 8.68 43.75 5.44
N HIS A 189 8.19 42.51 5.60
CA HIS A 189 7.03 41.97 4.87
C HIS A 189 7.27 41.95 3.36
N ARG A 190 8.52 41.64 3.00
CA ARG A 190 8.97 41.31 1.65
C ARG A 190 9.62 39.96 1.71
N ALA A 191 9.18 39.04 0.85
CA ALA A 191 9.47 37.62 1.04
C ALA A 191 10.97 37.30 1.08
N LEU A 192 11.80 37.98 0.27
CA LEU A 192 13.25 37.73 0.29
C LEU A 192 13.91 38.27 1.57
N ASP A 193 13.52 39.46 2.03
CA ASP A 193 14.07 40.07 3.23
C ASP A 193 13.67 39.26 4.47
N ASP A 194 12.42 38.79 4.54
CA ASP A 194 11.92 37.94 5.62
C ASP A 194 12.57 36.55 5.60
N ALA A 195 12.86 35.99 4.42
CA ALA A 195 13.66 34.77 4.29
C ALA A 195 15.10 34.95 4.78
N ARG A 196 15.76 36.09 4.47
CA ARG A 196 17.10 36.43 4.98
C ARG A 196 17.11 36.63 6.49
N ALA A 197 16.15 37.39 7.03
CA ALA A 197 15.98 37.54 8.48
C ALA A 197 15.76 36.17 9.16
N THR A 198 14.99 35.29 8.52
CA THR A 198 14.76 33.93 8.99
C THR A 198 16.03 33.08 8.97
N VAL A 199 16.94 33.24 7.99
CA VAL A 199 18.27 32.59 7.97
C VAL A 199 19.06 32.98 9.21
N GLU A 200 19.17 34.28 9.52
CA GLU A 200 19.94 34.74 10.68
C GLU A 200 19.33 34.24 12.00
N VAL A 201 18.01 34.36 12.16
CA VAL A 201 17.31 33.82 13.35
C VAL A 201 17.50 32.31 13.46
N PHE A 202 17.46 31.58 12.33
CA PHE A 202 17.68 30.14 12.31
C PHE A 202 19.11 29.77 12.73
N HIS A 203 20.13 30.49 12.25
CA HIS A 203 21.52 30.30 12.68
C HIS A 203 21.68 30.54 14.18
N ARG A 204 21.09 31.62 14.72
CA ARG A 204 21.12 31.92 16.16
C ARG A 204 20.45 30.84 17.01
N LEU A 205 19.35 30.27 16.53
CA LEU A 205 18.70 29.14 17.19
C LEU A 205 19.58 27.87 17.16
N LEU A 206 20.28 27.61 16.06
CA LEU A 206 21.23 26.49 15.98
C LEU A 206 22.44 26.68 16.92
N GLU A 207 22.99 27.90 16.98
CA GLU A 207 24.09 28.24 17.90
C GLU A 207 23.73 27.93 19.36
N ARG A 208 22.49 28.24 19.79
CA ARG A 208 22.01 27.96 21.16
C ARG A 208 21.97 26.47 21.51
N VAL A 209 21.91 25.58 20.52
CA VAL A 209 21.84 24.13 20.73
C VAL A 209 23.10 23.39 20.28
N GLY A 210 24.07 24.06 19.65
CA GLY A 210 25.30 23.44 19.14
C GLY A 210 26.12 22.73 20.24
N ASN A 211 26.17 23.30 21.45
CA ASN A 211 26.88 22.70 22.59
C ASN A 211 26.15 21.49 23.21
N GLN A 212 24.95 21.14 22.74
CA GLN A 212 24.14 20.03 23.25
C GLN A 212 24.32 18.74 22.44
N GLY A 213 25.36 18.66 21.60
CA GLY A 213 25.65 17.48 20.77
C GLY A 213 24.73 17.33 19.56
N ILE A 214 24.07 18.40 19.13
CA ILE A 214 23.22 18.40 17.93
C ILE A 214 24.08 18.68 16.71
N ALA A 215 24.56 17.63 16.05
CA ALA A 215 25.45 17.73 14.89
C ALA A 215 24.78 17.30 13.58
N THR A 216 23.79 16.41 13.66
CA THR A 216 23.08 15.87 12.49
C THR A 216 21.64 16.38 12.38
N VAL A 217 21.06 16.24 11.19
CA VAL A 217 19.62 16.52 10.98
C VAL A 217 18.75 15.61 11.85
N GLY A 218 19.17 14.37 12.08
CA GLY A 218 18.50 13.42 12.98
C GLY A 218 18.48 13.89 14.43
N ASP A 219 19.59 14.46 14.91
CA ASP A 219 19.68 15.02 16.27
C ASP A 219 18.72 16.21 16.42
N LEU A 220 18.72 17.12 15.45
CA LEU A 220 17.89 18.32 15.48
C LEU A 220 16.40 17.96 15.42
N THR A 221 16.01 17.05 14.53
CA THR A 221 14.62 16.60 14.42
C THR A 221 14.15 15.84 15.66
N SER A 222 15.03 15.11 16.33
CA SER A 222 14.74 14.44 17.61
C SER A 222 14.63 15.42 18.79
N TYR A 223 15.37 16.52 18.73
CA TYR A 223 15.37 17.58 19.73
C TYR A 223 14.10 18.44 19.68
N LEU A 224 13.58 18.69 18.47
CA LEU A 224 12.39 19.50 18.23
C LEU A 224 11.10 18.73 18.52
N PRO A 225 10.17 19.27 19.31
CA PRO A 225 8.92 18.60 19.63
C PRO A 225 7.99 18.63 18.41
N ARG A 226 7.86 17.49 17.71
CA ARG A 226 6.67 17.22 16.86
C ARG A 226 5.61 16.38 17.58
N THR A 227 5.72 16.26 18.90
CA THR A 227 4.99 15.25 19.65
C THR A 227 4.04 15.90 20.65
N ASP A 228 2.76 15.51 20.62
CA ASP A 228 1.85 15.69 21.75
C ASP A 228 2.59 15.23 23.04
N PRO A 229 2.75 16.08 24.07
CA PRO A 229 3.43 15.71 25.31
C PRO A 229 2.91 14.40 25.91
N ARG A 230 1.63 14.08 25.71
CA ARG A 230 0.99 12.84 26.16
C ARG A 230 1.52 11.61 25.42
N LEU A 231 1.78 11.72 24.11
CA LEU A 231 2.40 10.64 23.32
C LEU A 231 3.88 10.44 23.73
N ARG A 232 4.60 11.54 23.97
CA ARG A 232 6.01 11.45 24.41
C ARG A 232 6.14 10.78 25.78
N ALA A 233 5.23 11.06 26.70
CA ALA A 233 5.21 10.42 28.02
C ALA A 233 5.06 8.89 27.93
N LYS A 234 4.44 8.38 26.87
CA LYS A 234 4.26 6.94 26.61
C LYS A 234 5.49 6.26 25.98
N ARG A 235 6.57 6.98 25.68
CA ARG A 235 7.80 6.41 25.09
C ARG A 235 8.39 5.28 25.93
N THR A 236 8.21 5.33 27.24
CA THR A 236 8.69 4.29 28.17
C THR A 236 8.11 2.91 27.90
N LEU A 237 6.94 2.84 27.23
CA LEU A 237 6.35 1.57 26.79
C LEU A 237 7.21 0.81 25.76
N ALA A 238 8.21 1.46 25.16
CA ALA A 238 9.12 0.83 24.22
C ALA A 238 10.42 0.31 24.86
N ASP A 239 10.69 0.62 26.13
CA ASP A 239 12.02 0.41 26.72
C ASP A 239 12.36 -1.07 26.90
N HIS A 240 11.38 -1.91 27.23
CA HIS A 240 11.55 -3.37 27.37
C HIS A 240 11.47 -4.14 26.03
N VAL A 241 11.11 -3.47 24.94
CA VAL A 241 11.00 -4.10 23.61
C VAL A 241 12.41 -4.30 23.02
N PRO A 242 12.76 -5.49 22.49
CA PRO A 242 14.10 -5.77 21.97
C PRO A 242 14.33 -5.19 20.56
N SER A 243 15.58 -4.97 20.18
CA SER A 243 15.97 -4.64 18.79
C SER A 243 16.15 -5.90 17.95
N ARG A 244 15.04 -6.63 17.74
CA ARG A 244 14.99 -7.88 16.97
C ARG A 244 13.77 -7.92 16.06
N PRO A 245 13.77 -8.75 14.99
CA PRO A 245 12.60 -8.94 14.17
C PRO A 245 11.50 -9.65 14.96
N GLY A 246 10.24 -9.28 14.69
CA GLY A 246 9.11 -9.92 15.32
C GLY A 246 7.79 -9.21 15.15
N VAL A 247 6.84 -9.57 16.01
CA VAL A 247 5.50 -8.98 16.08
C VAL A 247 5.36 -8.19 17.37
N TYR A 248 4.73 -7.01 17.32
CA TYR A 248 4.38 -6.20 18.49
C TYR A 248 2.86 -6.02 18.60
N LEU A 249 2.39 -5.86 19.83
CA LEU A 249 0.97 -5.68 20.16
C LEU A 249 0.81 -4.51 21.13
N PHE A 250 0.00 -3.52 20.77
CA PHE A 250 -0.41 -2.48 21.72
C PHE A 250 -1.62 -2.98 22.53
N ARG A 251 -1.52 -2.92 23.86
CA ARG A 251 -2.56 -3.34 24.79
C ARG A 251 -3.26 -2.14 25.42
N GLY A 252 -4.58 -2.22 25.49
CA GLY A 252 -5.43 -1.21 26.13
C GLY A 252 -5.61 -1.44 27.63
N PRO A 253 -6.45 -0.63 28.27
CA PRO A 253 -6.72 -0.68 29.71
C PRO A 253 -7.35 -1.97 30.22
N SER A 254 -8.06 -2.72 29.38
CA SER A 254 -8.71 -3.99 29.74
C SER A 254 -7.89 -5.19 29.25
N ASP A 255 -6.59 -5.00 28.99
CA ASP A 255 -5.68 -5.97 28.35
C ASP A 255 -6.10 -6.40 26.93
N GLU A 256 -7.04 -5.67 26.30
CA GLU A 256 -7.45 -5.89 24.92
C GLU A 256 -6.33 -5.51 23.94
N VAL A 257 -6.21 -6.26 22.85
CA VAL A 257 -5.26 -5.92 21.79
C VAL A 257 -5.85 -4.82 20.93
N LEU A 258 -5.25 -3.64 20.99
CA LEU A 258 -5.66 -2.48 20.21
C LEU A 258 -5.11 -2.54 18.78
N TYR A 259 -3.86 -3.00 18.65
CA TYR A 259 -3.14 -3.04 17.39
C TYR A 259 -2.09 -4.14 17.37
N VAL A 260 -1.91 -4.79 16.21
CA VAL A 260 -0.84 -5.76 15.95
C VAL A 260 -0.05 -5.33 14.70
N GLY A 261 1.28 -5.46 14.73
CA GLY A 261 2.12 -5.19 13.57
C GLY A 261 3.45 -5.92 13.62
N THR A 262 4.17 -5.98 12.49
CA THR A 262 5.49 -6.61 12.38
C THR A 262 6.60 -5.58 12.21
N ALA A 263 7.82 -5.94 12.60
CA ALA A 263 9.02 -5.14 12.36
C ALA A 263 10.26 -6.01 12.16
N VAL A 264 11.23 -5.49 11.41
CA VAL A 264 12.61 -6.04 11.38
C VAL A 264 13.39 -5.64 12.63
N ASP A 265 13.09 -4.46 13.18
CA ASP A 265 13.56 -3.99 14.50
C ASP A 265 12.34 -3.53 15.32
N LEU A 266 11.92 -4.37 16.26
CA LEU A 266 10.77 -4.13 17.13
C LEU A 266 10.92 -2.84 17.94
N ARG A 267 12.06 -2.63 18.61
CA ARG A 267 12.29 -1.42 19.43
C ARG A 267 12.23 -0.15 18.60
N ARG A 268 12.92 -0.11 17.46
CA ARG A 268 12.91 1.06 16.56
C ARG A 268 11.49 1.34 16.06
N ARG A 269 10.76 0.30 15.63
CA ARG A 269 9.39 0.44 15.12
C ARG A 269 8.40 0.86 16.19
N VAL A 270 8.47 0.32 17.40
CA VAL A 270 7.59 0.71 18.50
C VAL A 270 7.89 2.16 18.92
N ARG A 271 9.18 2.56 19.00
CA ARG A 271 9.59 3.93 19.33
C ARG A 271 9.06 4.97 18.32
N SER A 272 8.93 4.61 17.05
CA SER A 272 8.44 5.54 16.02
C SER A 272 6.98 5.95 16.21
N TYR A 273 6.16 5.17 16.95
CA TYR A 273 4.77 5.58 17.25
C TYR A 273 4.71 6.76 18.22
N PHE A 274 5.75 6.95 19.05
CA PHE A 274 5.80 8.01 20.05
C PHE A 274 6.53 9.27 19.56
N SER A 275 7.02 9.31 18.32
CA SER A 275 7.62 10.53 17.74
C SER A 275 6.56 11.51 17.24
N GLY A 276 5.33 11.04 16.99
CA GLY A 276 4.28 11.84 16.34
C GLY A 276 4.47 11.97 14.83
N SER A 277 5.31 11.14 14.20
CA SER A 277 5.54 11.17 12.75
C SER A 277 4.44 10.48 11.92
N ASP A 278 3.53 9.70 12.54
CA ASP A 278 2.43 9.05 11.83
C ASP A 278 1.30 10.05 11.50
N PRO A 279 0.96 10.26 10.21
CA PRO A 279 -0.06 11.23 9.80
C PRO A 279 -1.50 10.80 10.18
N ARG A 280 -1.71 9.55 10.60
CA ARG A 280 -3.04 8.99 10.85
C ARG A 280 -3.51 9.29 12.27
N ARG A 281 -4.50 10.18 12.40
CA ARG A 281 -5.15 10.53 13.69
C ARG A 281 -5.56 9.31 14.53
N ARG A 282 -6.15 8.30 13.88
CA ARG A 282 -6.61 7.06 14.52
C ARG A 282 -5.47 6.27 15.19
N ILE A 283 -4.24 6.35 14.68
CA ILE A 283 -3.07 5.70 15.28
C ILE A 283 -2.61 6.49 16.52
N ALA A 284 -2.61 7.83 16.47
CA ALA A 284 -2.31 8.64 17.64
C ALA A 284 -3.29 8.37 18.79
N GLU A 285 -4.59 8.24 18.50
CA GLU A 285 -5.62 7.86 19.48
C GLU A 285 -5.32 6.50 20.13
N MET A 286 -4.97 5.49 19.33
CA MET A 286 -4.59 4.16 19.83
C MET A 286 -3.40 4.20 20.77
N VAL A 287 -2.35 4.95 20.40
CA VAL A 287 -1.14 5.08 21.21
C VAL A 287 -1.42 5.80 22.53
N LEU A 288 -2.32 6.78 22.54
CA LEU A 288 -2.76 7.44 23.77
C LEU A 288 -3.53 6.48 24.70
N LEU A 289 -4.33 5.57 24.14
CA LEU A 289 -5.07 4.54 24.89
C LEU A 289 -4.17 3.40 25.38
N ALA A 290 -3.07 3.13 24.68
CA ALA A 290 -2.19 2.02 25.02
C ALA A 290 -1.57 2.16 26.42
N GLN A 291 -1.57 1.07 27.17
CA GLN A 291 -0.97 0.95 28.50
C GLN A 291 0.27 0.06 28.52
N ARG A 292 0.37 -0.90 27.58
CA ARG A 292 1.49 -1.83 27.48
C ARG A 292 1.77 -2.17 26.01
N VAL A 293 3.01 -2.52 25.73
CA VAL A 293 3.40 -3.14 24.46
C VAL A 293 3.92 -4.54 24.74
N ASP A 294 3.26 -5.54 24.16
CA ASP A 294 3.75 -6.92 24.14
C ASP A 294 4.50 -7.16 22.83
N PHE A 295 5.38 -8.16 22.82
CA PHE A 295 6.09 -8.54 21.61
C PHE A 295 6.37 -10.05 21.57
N VAL A 296 6.63 -10.52 20.36
CA VAL A 296 7.00 -11.89 20.06
C VAL A 296 8.19 -11.84 19.12
N GLU A 297 9.37 -12.22 19.62
CA GLU A 297 10.57 -12.35 18.79
C GLU A 297 10.34 -13.43 17.73
N CYS A 298 10.76 -13.12 16.51
CA CYS A 298 10.69 -14.05 15.39
C CYS A 298 12.10 -14.25 14.82
N SER A 299 12.36 -15.45 14.33
CA SER A 299 13.58 -15.78 13.63
C SER A 299 13.73 -14.93 12.38
N HIS A 300 12.71 -14.78 11.54
CA HIS A 300 12.82 -14.07 10.26
C HIS A 300 11.49 -13.44 9.80
N PRO A 301 11.50 -12.60 8.74
CA PRO A 301 10.30 -11.86 8.30
C PRO A 301 9.08 -12.73 7.99
N LEU A 302 9.25 -13.91 7.37
CA LEU A 302 8.13 -14.83 7.13
C LEU A 302 7.43 -15.24 8.43
N GLU A 303 8.19 -15.58 9.48
CA GLU A 303 7.59 -15.95 10.77
C GLU A 303 6.83 -14.77 11.39
N ALA A 304 7.40 -13.57 11.35
CA ALA A 304 6.72 -12.37 11.83
C ALA A 304 5.39 -12.13 11.09
N ALA A 305 5.39 -12.24 9.76
CA ALA A 305 4.19 -12.04 8.94
C ALA A 305 3.11 -13.11 9.20
N VAL A 306 3.49 -14.38 9.39
CA VAL A 306 2.55 -15.45 9.75
C VAL A 306 2.01 -15.27 11.16
N ARG A 307 2.88 -14.95 12.14
CA ARG A 307 2.44 -14.70 13.51
C ARG A 307 1.51 -13.48 13.60
N GLU A 308 1.78 -12.42 12.85
CA GLU A 308 0.87 -11.26 12.72
C GLU A 308 -0.50 -11.69 12.22
N LEU A 309 -0.57 -12.46 11.12
CA LEU A 309 -1.83 -12.99 10.59
C LEU A 309 -2.61 -13.78 11.62
N ARG A 310 -1.94 -14.70 12.34
CA ARG A 310 -2.58 -15.54 13.37
C ARG A 310 -3.09 -14.69 14.54
N LEU A 311 -2.32 -13.69 14.99
CA LEU A 311 -2.71 -12.77 16.05
C LEU A 311 -3.85 -11.82 15.63
N LEU A 312 -3.87 -11.37 14.38
CA LEU A 312 -5.00 -10.60 13.82
C LEU A 312 -6.29 -11.41 13.82
N GLY A 313 -6.21 -12.69 13.45
CA GLY A 313 -7.34 -13.62 13.49
C GLY A 313 -7.84 -13.90 14.91
N ALA A 314 -6.91 -14.06 15.86
CA ALA A 314 -7.23 -14.36 17.26
C ALA A 314 -7.82 -13.17 18.02
N HIS A 315 -7.32 -11.96 17.78
CA HIS A 315 -7.68 -10.79 18.59
C HIS A 315 -8.62 -9.81 17.91
N ALA A 316 -8.73 -9.84 16.58
CA ALA A 316 -9.52 -8.89 15.79
C ALA A 316 -9.39 -7.41 16.24
N PRO A 317 -8.15 -6.88 16.33
CA PRO A 317 -7.87 -5.57 16.92
C PRO A 317 -8.57 -4.41 16.20
N ALA A 318 -9.16 -3.50 16.97
CA ALA A 318 -10.00 -2.42 16.45
C ALA A 318 -9.26 -1.41 15.58
N TYR A 319 -7.93 -1.27 15.72
CA TYR A 319 -7.14 -0.28 14.97
C TYR A 319 -6.44 -0.87 13.73
N ASN A 320 -6.50 -2.18 13.51
CA ASN A 320 -6.00 -2.78 12.27
C ASN A 320 -7.04 -2.67 11.16
N ARG A 321 -6.62 -2.21 9.97
CA ARG A 321 -7.48 -2.13 8.77
C ARG A 321 -7.56 -3.44 7.99
N ARG A 322 -6.56 -4.31 8.14
CA ARG A 322 -6.47 -5.59 7.42
C ARG A 322 -7.60 -6.51 7.90
N SER A 323 -8.14 -7.34 6.99
CA SER A 323 -9.17 -8.32 7.33
C SER A 323 -8.72 -9.18 8.51
N THR A 324 -9.46 -9.12 9.62
CA THR A 324 -9.21 -9.89 10.85
C THR A 324 -9.82 -11.30 10.80
N GLN A 325 -10.22 -11.75 9.60
CA GLN A 325 -11.09 -12.92 9.43
C GLN A 325 -10.45 -13.89 8.42
N PRO A 326 -9.45 -14.68 8.84
CA PRO A 326 -8.56 -15.45 7.96
C PRO A 326 -9.26 -16.52 7.11
N HIS A 327 -10.44 -16.99 7.54
CA HIS A 327 -11.23 -17.99 6.82
C HIS A 327 -12.40 -17.40 6.01
N LYS A 328 -12.58 -16.06 6.01
CA LYS A 328 -13.69 -15.44 5.28
C LYS A 328 -13.31 -15.18 3.83
N GLY A 329 -13.84 -16.02 2.95
CA GLY A 329 -13.81 -15.81 1.51
C GLY A 329 -14.97 -16.51 0.82
N TRP A 330 -15.11 -16.24 -0.47
CA TRP A 330 -16.10 -16.88 -1.31
C TRP A 330 -15.47 -18.02 -2.11
N TRP A 331 -16.15 -19.15 -2.13
CA TRP A 331 -15.70 -20.36 -2.80
C TRP A 331 -16.63 -20.69 -3.96
N VAL A 332 -16.06 -21.09 -5.09
CA VAL A 332 -16.78 -21.59 -6.25
C VAL A 332 -16.77 -23.11 -6.18
N THR A 333 -17.93 -23.71 -5.96
CA THR A 333 -18.07 -25.11 -5.58
C THR A 333 -19.09 -25.81 -6.49
N LEU A 334 -18.81 -27.05 -6.89
CA LEU A 334 -19.79 -27.90 -7.55
C LEU A 334 -20.86 -28.37 -6.54
N THR A 335 -22.13 -28.37 -6.96
CA THR A 335 -23.22 -28.94 -6.16
C THR A 335 -23.21 -30.46 -6.17
N GLU A 336 -23.64 -31.06 -5.06
CA GLU A 336 -23.86 -32.51 -4.92
C GLU A 336 -25.27 -32.87 -5.39
N GLU A 337 -25.49 -32.81 -6.70
CA GLU A 337 -26.76 -33.19 -7.33
C GLU A 337 -26.48 -33.94 -8.63
N ARG A 338 -27.49 -34.64 -9.19
CA ARG A 338 -27.31 -35.47 -10.41
C ARG A 338 -26.78 -34.70 -11.62
N PHE A 339 -27.11 -33.41 -11.73
CA PHE A 339 -26.62 -32.51 -12.75
C PHE A 339 -25.86 -31.35 -12.09
N PRO A 340 -24.61 -31.55 -11.64
CA PRO A 340 -23.86 -30.55 -10.87
C PRO A 340 -23.77 -29.19 -11.56
N ARG A 341 -23.84 -28.12 -10.77
CA ARG A 341 -23.61 -26.74 -11.19
C ARG A 341 -22.65 -26.04 -10.25
N LEU A 342 -22.10 -24.91 -10.71
CA LEU A 342 -21.29 -24.07 -9.84
C LEU A 342 -22.19 -23.18 -8.97
N LYS A 343 -21.94 -23.22 -7.67
CA LYS A 343 -22.51 -22.31 -6.66
C LYS A 343 -21.40 -21.54 -5.98
N VAL A 344 -21.73 -20.32 -5.53
CA VAL A 344 -20.85 -19.52 -4.68
C VAL A 344 -21.23 -19.76 -3.22
N SER A 345 -20.29 -20.28 -2.42
CA SER A 345 -20.47 -20.70 -1.04
C SER A 345 -19.47 -20.00 -0.10
N ARG A 346 -19.74 -20.02 1.21
CA ARG A 346 -18.77 -19.66 2.26
C ARG A 346 -17.98 -20.86 2.76
N THR A 347 -18.50 -22.07 2.53
CA THR A 347 -17.86 -23.33 2.92
C THR A 347 -17.31 -24.01 1.66
N PRO A 348 -16.00 -24.32 1.61
CA PRO A 348 -15.42 -25.09 0.52
C PRO A 348 -15.78 -26.58 0.63
N THR A 349 -15.67 -27.26 -0.50
CA THR A 349 -15.44 -28.70 -0.62
C THR A 349 -14.05 -28.92 -1.21
N ASP A 350 -13.55 -30.16 -1.25
CA ASP A 350 -12.23 -30.52 -1.79
C ASP A 350 -11.97 -30.04 -3.22
N GLU A 351 -13.03 -29.91 -4.02
CA GLU A 351 -12.96 -29.50 -5.42
C GLU A 351 -13.28 -28.02 -5.64
N SER A 352 -13.26 -27.20 -4.58
CA SER A 352 -13.63 -25.79 -4.68
C SER A 352 -12.50 -24.91 -5.20
N VAL A 353 -12.85 -23.83 -5.91
CA VAL A 353 -11.92 -22.76 -6.28
C VAL A 353 -12.12 -21.58 -5.34
N GLY A 354 -11.07 -21.18 -4.64
CA GLY A 354 -11.10 -20.05 -3.72
C GLY A 354 -9.99 -20.11 -2.65
N PRO A 355 -10.08 -19.26 -1.62
CA PRO A 355 -11.10 -18.23 -1.43
C PRO A 355 -10.91 -17.05 -2.39
N VAL A 356 -12.02 -16.44 -2.79
CA VAL A 356 -12.08 -15.19 -3.58
C VAL A 356 -12.56 -14.07 -2.66
N GLY A 357 -11.90 -12.91 -2.73
CA GLY A 357 -12.15 -11.80 -1.79
C GLY A 357 -13.55 -11.19 -1.89
N ASN A 358 -14.16 -11.20 -3.09
CA ASN A 358 -15.49 -10.63 -3.33
C ASN A 358 -16.44 -11.65 -3.95
N ARG A 359 -17.72 -11.61 -3.54
CA ARG A 359 -18.80 -12.46 -4.05
C ARG A 359 -19.00 -12.26 -5.55
N THR A 360 -18.94 -11.00 -6.01
CA THR A 360 -19.14 -10.68 -7.43
C THR A 360 -18.06 -11.34 -8.29
N ASN A 361 -16.79 -11.30 -7.85
CA ASN A 361 -15.70 -11.94 -8.57
C ASN A 361 -15.87 -13.47 -8.58
N ALA A 362 -16.25 -14.07 -7.44
CA ALA A 362 -16.53 -15.50 -7.37
C ALA A 362 -17.69 -15.91 -8.31
N ALA A 363 -18.75 -15.10 -8.37
CA ALA A 363 -19.87 -15.31 -9.29
C ALA A 363 -19.44 -15.18 -10.77
N THR A 364 -18.58 -14.20 -11.08
CA THR A 364 -18.01 -14.05 -12.43
C THR A 364 -17.20 -15.28 -12.83
N VAL A 365 -16.32 -15.77 -11.95
CA VAL A 365 -15.52 -16.99 -12.18
C VAL A 365 -16.44 -18.19 -12.39
N ALA A 366 -17.45 -18.35 -11.54
CA ALA A 366 -18.44 -19.43 -11.67
C ALA A 366 -19.20 -19.37 -13.01
N ASP A 367 -19.63 -18.18 -13.45
CA ASP A 367 -20.33 -18.04 -14.74
C ASP A 367 -19.41 -18.27 -15.93
N VAL A 368 -18.15 -17.82 -15.88
CA VAL A 368 -17.18 -18.06 -16.96
C VAL A 368 -16.88 -19.56 -17.12
N ILE A 369 -16.59 -20.26 -16.02
CA ILE A 369 -16.37 -21.71 -16.05
C ILE A 369 -17.64 -22.44 -16.50
N SER A 370 -18.81 -22.04 -16.00
CA SER A 370 -20.09 -22.65 -16.39
C SER A 370 -20.39 -22.45 -17.87
N ALA A 371 -20.10 -21.28 -18.42
CA ALA A 371 -20.29 -20.98 -19.83
C ALA A 371 -19.32 -21.79 -20.72
N ALA A 372 -18.06 -21.92 -20.32
CA ALA A 372 -17.06 -22.67 -21.09
C ALA A 372 -17.35 -24.18 -21.08
N ALA A 373 -17.65 -24.74 -19.90
CA ALA A 373 -17.95 -26.17 -19.75
C ALA A 373 -19.37 -26.54 -20.19
N GLY A 374 -20.27 -25.56 -20.38
CA GLY A 374 -21.68 -25.82 -20.67
C GLY A 374 -22.44 -26.42 -19.48
N LEU A 375 -22.09 -26.00 -18.25
CA LEU A 375 -22.77 -26.40 -17.02
C LEU A 375 -24.09 -25.67 -16.85
N ARG A 376 -25.04 -26.29 -16.15
CA ARG A 376 -26.33 -25.66 -15.90
C ARG A 376 -26.18 -24.48 -14.95
N THR A 377 -26.96 -23.43 -15.18
CA THR A 377 -27.08 -22.30 -14.26
C THR A 377 -28.48 -22.20 -13.65
N CYS A 378 -29.44 -22.97 -14.17
CA CYS A 378 -30.78 -23.07 -13.62
C CYS A 378 -30.79 -23.66 -12.19
N THR A 379 -31.73 -23.19 -11.37
CA THR A 379 -31.90 -23.57 -9.96
C THR A 379 -32.94 -24.66 -9.75
N GLN A 380 -33.68 -25.05 -10.79
CA GLN A 380 -34.71 -26.08 -10.73
C GLN A 380 -34.12 -27.40 -10.20
N ARG A 381 -34.81 -28.02 -9.24
CA ARG A 381 -34.47 -29.36 -8.75
C ARG A 381 -34.93 -30.39 -9.77
N LEU A 382 -34.02 -31.29 -10.15
CA LEU A 382 -34.28 -32.37 -11.10
C LEU A 382 -34.38 -33.69 -10.32
N GLY A 383 -35.50 -34.40 -10.47
CA GLY A 383 -35.79 -35.65 -9.76
C GLY A 383 -34.95 -36.84 -10.25
N ALA A 384 -35.14 -38.01 -9.62
CA ALA A 384 -34.34 -39.22 -9.87
C ALA A 384 -34.44 -39.76 -11.31
N ASN A 385 -35.57 -39.57 -11.99
CA ASN A 385 -35.77 -39.92 -13.40
C ASN A 385 -35.75 -38.69 -14.32
N GLY A 386 -35.25 -37.56 -13.82
CA GLY A 386 -35.23 -36.29 -14.53
C GLY A 386 -34.10 -36.20 -15.56
N TYR A 387 -34.39 -35.50 -16.65
CA TYR A 387 -33.42 -35.05 -17.63
C TYR A 387 -33.17 -33.56 -17.41
N HIS A 388 -31.98 -33.07 -17.73
CA HIS A 388 -31.77 -31.63 -17.81
C HIS A 388 -32.26 -31.13 -19.17
N TRP A 389 -33.27 -30.28 -19.14
CA TRP A 389 -33.78 -29.60 -20.32
C TRP A 389 -34.25 -28.19 -19.93
N CYS A 390 -33.77 -27.17 -20.64
CA CYS A 390 -34.10 -25.77 -20.36
C CYS A 390 -34.39 -25.04 -21.68
N PRO A 391 -35.52 -25.35 -22.34
CA PRO A 391 -35.99 -24.54 -23.46
C PRO A 391 -36.48 -23.18 -22.97
N ASP A 392 -36.50 -22.17 -23.83
CA ASP A 392 -37.28 -20.97 -23.55
C ASP A 392 -38.78 -21.20 -23.85
N ALA A 393 -39.63 -20.20 -23.57
CA ALA A 393 -41.08 -20.27 -23.78
C ALA A 393 -41.49 -20.55 -25.25
N ASP A 394 -40.58 -20.33 -26.20
CA ASP A 394 -40.81 -20.44 -27.65
C ASP A 394 -39.92 -21.53 -28.29
N GLY A 395 -39.24 -22.38 -27.50
CA GLY A 395 -38.32 -23.43 -27.98
C GLY A 395 -36.93 -22.96 -28.49
N HIS A 396 -36.57 -21.70 -28.30
CA HIS A 396 -35.30 -21.09 -28.75
C HIS A 396 -34.27 -20.91 -27.60
N ARG A 397 -33.06 -20.44 -27.96
CA ARG A 397 -31.97 -20.13 -27.01
C ARG A 397 -31.99 -18.62 -26.70
N ARG A 398 -32.73 -18.18 -25.67
CA ARG A 398 -32.65 -16.76 -25.26
C ARG A 398 -31.25 -16.39 -24.76
N PRO A 399 -30.71 -15.21 -25.12
CA PRO A 399 -29.58 -14.61 -24.41
C PRO A 399 -29.90 -14.50 -22.91
N GLY A 400 -29.09 -15.13 -22.05
CA GLY A 400 -29.33 -15.19 -20.59
C GLY A 400 -30.03 -16.46 -20.08
N SER A 401 -30.35 -17.42 -20.95
CA SER A 401 -30.82 -18.75 -20.58
C SER A 401 -29.74 -19.61 -19.89
N CYS A 402 -30.13 -20.78 -19.39
CA CYS A 402 -29.23 -21.76 -18.77
C CYS A 402 -28.00 -22.04 -19.66
N ARG A 403 -26.78 -21.96 -19.12
CA ARG A 403 -25.55 -22.20 -19.91
C ARG A 403 -25.45 -23.63 -20.48
N ALA A 404 -26.19 -24.58 -19.89
CA ALA A 404 -26.34 -25.95 -20.38
C ALA A 404 -27.54 -26.16 -21.31
N ALA A 405 -28.26 -25.11 -21.73
CA ALA A 405 -29.45 -25.27 -22.56
C ALA A 405 -29.13 -25.97 -23.90
N THR A 406 -29.91 -27.00 -24.19
CA THR A 406 -29.84 -27.88 -25.36
C THR A 406 -31.23 -27.99 -26.00
N THR A 407 -31.26 -28.33 -27.29
CA THR A 407 -32.51 -28.54 -28.05
C THR A 407 -33.25 -29.80 -27.62
N GLN A 408 -32.53 -30.80 -27.10
CA GLN A 408 -33.10 -32.06 -26.59
C GLN A 408 -32.77 -32.27 -25.10
N PRO A 409 -33.60 -33.03 -24.35
CA PRO A 409 -33.30 -33.39 -22.97
C PRO A 409 -31.97 -34.14 -22.84
N GLN A 410 -31.21 -33.85 -21.78
CA GLN A 410 -29.90 -34.47 -21.52
C GLN A 410 -29.99 -35.45 -20.36
N THR A 411 -29.46 -36.65 -20.56
CA THR A 411 -29.25 -37.63 -19.49
C THR A 411 -28.03 -37.29 -18.63
N VAL A 412 -27.86 -37.98 -17.51
CA VAL A 412 -26.65 -37.84 -16.68
C VAL A 412 -25.37 -38.22 -17.46
N PRO A 413 -25.33 -39.33 -18.22
CA PRO A 413 -24.20 -39.64 -19.11
C PRO A 413 -23.87 -38.54 -20.13
N ASP A 414 -24.88 -37.86 -20.70
CA ASP A 414 -24.63 -36.76 -21.66
C ASP A 414 -24.04 -35.52 -20.98
N TYR A 415 -24.40 -35.29 -19.72
CA TYR A 415 -24.00 -34.11 -18.96
C TYR A 415 -22.67 -34.29 -18.20
N SER A 416 -22.34 -35.51 -17.77
CA SER A 416 -21.16 -35.78 -16.93
C SER A 416 -19.80 -35.39 -17.55
N PRO A 417 -19.58 -35.43 -18.88
CA PRO A 417 -18.33 -34.95 -19.47
C PRO A 417 -18.10 -33.46 -19.21
N ARG A 418 -19.17 -32.66 -19.17
CA ARG A 418 -19.12 -31.22 -18.89
C ARG A 418 -18.64 -30.92 -17.47
N VAL A 419 -19.16 -31.69 -16.51
CA VAL A 419 -18.75 -31.63 -15.10
C VAL A 419 -17.29 -32.04 -14.95
N THR A 420 -16.90 -33.10 -15.66
CA THR A 420 -15.51 -33.59 -15.67
C THR A 420 -14.56 -32.53 -16.22
N ALA A 421 -14.91 -31.89 -17.34
CA ALA A 421 -14.11 -30.80 -17.91
C ALA A 421 -13.96 -29.61 -16.95
N ALA A 422 -15.05 -29.19 -16.30
CA ALA A 422 -15.00 -28.13 -15.29
C ALA A 422 -14.11 -28.50 -14.10
N ARG A 423 -14.24 -29.73 -13.57
CA ARG A 423 -13.41 -30.22 -12.47
C ARG A 423 -11.93 -30.27 -12.83
N ARG A 424 -11.59 -30.80 -14.01
CA ARG A 424 -10.21 -30.85 -14.51
C ARG A 424 -9.62 -29.44 -14.63
N LEU A 425 -10.38 -28.48 -15.14
CA LEU A 425 -9.97 -27.06 -15.15
C LEU A 425 -9.76 -26.52 -13.73
N MET A 426 -10.71 -26.73 -12.82
CA MET A 426 -10.62 -26.23 -11.44
C MET A 426 -9.39 -26.76 -10.72
N ARG A 427 -9.01 -28.03 -10.95
CA ARG A 427 -7.81 -28.67 -10.39
C ARG A 427 -6.52 -28.35 -11.14
N GLY A 428 -6.58 -27.71 -12.31
CA GLY A 428 -5.42 -27.45 -13.16
C GLY A 428 -4.92 -28.67 -13.93
N GLU A 429 -5.73 -29.72 -14.04
CA GLU A 429 -5.39 -30.93 -14.80
C GLU A 429 -5.55 -30.71 -16.32
N ALA A 430 -6.24 -29.65 -16.74
CA ALA A 430 -6.53 -29.33 -18.14
C ALA A 430 -6.91 -27.84 -18.31
N ASP A 431 -6.60 -27.23 -19.45
CA ASP A 431 -6.88 -25.81 -19.75
C ASP A 431 -7.64 -25.60 -21.08
N GLU A 432 -8.13 -26.64 -21.74
CA GLU A 432 -8.78 -26.55 -23.06
C GLU A 432 -10.01 -25.63 -23.05
N LEU A 433 -10.68 -25.52 -21.91
CA LEU A 433 -11.79 -24.58 -21.71
C LEU A 433 -11.34 -23.11 -21.78
N LEU A 434 -10.13 -22.79 -21.31
CA LEU A 434 -9.55 -21.44 -21.42
C LEU A 434 -9.15 -21.13 -22.86
N ASP A 435 -8.70 -22.14 -23.60
CA ASP A 435 -8.33 -22.03 -25.01
C ASP A 435 -9.54 -21.66 -25.85
N GLY A 436 -10.66 -22.37 -25.64
CA GLY A 436 -11.93 -22.06 -26.30
C GLY A 436 -12.42 -20.64 -26.00
N LEU A 437 -12.29 -20.16 -24.76
CA LEU A 437 -12.65 -18.79 -24.38
C LEU A 437 -11.74 -17.74 -25.05
N THR A 438 -10.46 -18.05 -25.18
CA THR A 438 -9.47 -17.16 -25.83
C THR A 438 -9.69 -17.10 -27.34
N ALA A 439 -9.98 -18.23 -28.00
CA ALA A 439 -10.35 -18.27 -29.41
C ALA A 439 -11.64 -17.47 -29.66
N ARG A 440 -12.64 -17.61 -28.79
CA ARG A 440 -13.88 -16.83 -28.90
C ARG A 440 -13.66 -15.33 -28.79
N LEU A 441 -12.69 -14.90 -28.00
CA LEU A 441 -12.30 -13.49 -27.92
C LEU A 441 -11.69 -13.01 -29.25
N ALA A 442 -10.86 -13.83 -29.89
CA ALA A 442 -10.30 -13.52 -31.21
C ALA A 442 -11.40 -13.39 -32.27
N ASP A 443 -12.41 -14.27 -32.28
CA ASP A 443 -13.56 -14.16 -33.18
C ASP A 443 -14.32 -12.84 -32.99
N LEU A 444 -14.57 -12.45 -31.74
CA LEU A 444 -15.28 -11.20 -31.42
C LEU A 444 -14.49 -9.97 -31.87
N ALA A 445 -13.16 -10.01 -31.73
CA ALA A 445 -12.29 -8.96 -32.21
C ALA A 445 -12.29 -8.88 -33.74
N GLN A 446 -12.23 -10.02 -34.43
CA GLN A 446 -12.30 -10.09 -35.89
C GLN A 446 -13.66 -9.64 -36.43
N ALA A 447 -14.75 -9.88 -35.70
CA ALA A 447 -16.08 -9.39 -36.01
C ALA A 447 -16.31 -7.92 -35.62
N HIS A 448 -15.27 -7.19 -35.23
CA HIS A 448 -15.33 -5.77 -34.79
C HIS A 448 -16.25 -5.51 -33.59
N MET A 449 -16.53 -6.54 -32.76
CA MET A 449 -17.38 -6.43 -31.56
C MET A 449 -16.55 -6.02 -30.32
N PHE A 450 -15.83 -4.90 -30.41
CA PHE A 450 -14.78 -4.53 -29.45
C PHE A 450 -15.25 -4.39 -27.99
N GLU A 451 -16.42 -3.80 -27.75
CA GLU A 451 -16.94 -3.64 -26.39
C GLU A 451 -17.28 -4.99 -25.74
N THR A 452 -17.80 -5.92 -26.54
CA THR A 452 -18.09 -7.28 -26.06
C THR A 452 -16.79 -8.04 -25.85
N ALA A 453 -15.84 -7.94 -26.78
CA ALA A 453 -14.50 -8.49 -26.61
C ALA A 453 -13.83 -7.99 -25.31
N ALA A 454 -13.86 -6.68 -25.03
CA ALA A 454 -13.29 -6.11 -23.81
C ALA A 454 -13.91 -6.70 -22.53
N ARG A 455 -15.25 -6.82 -22.47
CA ARG A 455 -15.94 -7.45 -21.33
C ARG A 455 -15.55 -8.92 -21.16
N HIS A 456 -15.43 -9.67 -22.25
CA HIS A 456 -15.01 -11.08 -22.21
C HIS A 456 -13.55 -11.23 -21.77
N ARG A 457 -12.66 -10.39 -22.30
CA ARG A 457 -11.25 -10.31 -21.91
C ARG A 457 -11.09 -10.09 -20.41
N ASP A 458 -11.73 -9.05 -19.86
CA ASP A 458 -11.57 -8.69 -18.45
C ASP A 458 -12.08 -9.80 -17.51
N ARG A 459 -13.18 -10.47 -17.87
CA ARG A 459 -13.74 -11.59 -17.11
C ARG A 459 -12.86 -12.85 -17.21
N LEU A 460 -12.26 -13.11 -18.38
CA LEU A 460 -11.35 -14.22 -18.59
C LEU A 460 -10.04 -14.00 -17.82
N ALA A 461 -9.47 -12.80 -17.86
CA ALA A 461 -8.27 -12.44 -17.09
C ALA A 461 -8.48 -12.66 -15.59
N LEU A 462 -9.60 -12.14 -15.03
CA LEU A 462 -9.98 -12.40 -13.64
C LEU A 462 -10.09 -13.90 -13.30
N THR A 463 -10.61 -14.69 -14.24
CA THR A 463 -10.79 -16.14 -14.08
C THR A 463 -9.44 -16.87 -14.08
N ILE A 464 -8.55 -16.54 -15.02
CA ILE A 464 -7.20 -17.08 -15.12
C ILE A 464 -6.41 -16.76 -13.85
N ASP A 465 -6.38 -15.49 -13.42
CA ASP A 465 -5.65 -15.06 -12.22
C ASP A 465 -6.15 -15.79 -10.97
N THR A 466 -7.48 -15.95 -10.86
CA THR A 466 -8.10 -16.65 -9.74
C THR A 466 -7.75 -18.14 -9.75
N LEU A 467 -7.89 -18.82 -10.90
CA LEU A 467 -7.58 -20.25 -11.02
C LEU A 467 -6.10 -20.51 -10.76
N ALA A 468 -5.20 -19.78 -11.41
CA ALA A 468 -3.75 -19.94 -11.27
C ALA A 468 -3.34 -19.79 -9.80
N ARG A 469 -3.83 -18.75 -9.12
CA ARG A 469 -3.60 -18.56 -7.68
C ARG A 469 -4.14 -19.72 -6.86
N CYS A 470 -5.38 -20.16 -7.06
CA CYS A 470 -5.96 -21.24 -6.25
C CYS A 470 -5.25 -22.57 -6.46
N GLN A 471 -4.90 -22.91 -7.70
CA GLN A 471 -4.16 -24.12 -8.07
C GLN A 471 -2.77 -24.14 -7.44
N ARG A 472 -2.04 -23.02 -7.47
CA ARG A 472 -0.75 -22.88 -6.77
C ARG A 472 -0.86 -23.16 -5.28
N LEU A 473 -1.82 -22.52 -4.61
CA LEU A 473 -1.98 -22.65 -3.16
C LEU A 473 -2.40 -24.08 -2.80
N ALA A 474 -3.30 -24.69 -3.58
CA ALA A 474 -3.72 -26.06 -3.37
C ALA A 474 -2.57 -27.07 -3.57
N ALA A 475 -1.74 -26.88 -4.61
CA ALA A 475 -0.56 -27.71 -4.84
C ALA A 475 0.43 -27.65 -3.67
N LEU A 476 0.67 -26.45 -3.11
CA LEU A 476 1.50 -26.29 -1.92
C LEU A 476 0.90 -26.97 -0.68
N CYS A 477 -0.43 -26.91 -0.51
CA CYS A 477 -1.10 -27.53 0.63
C CYS A 477 -1.18 -29.06 0.54
N ALA A 478 -1.08 -29.62 -0.67
CA ALA A 478 -1.05 -31.06 -0.88
C ALA A 478 0.22 -31.70 -0.31
N ILE A 479 1.34 -30.96 -0.28
CA ILE A 479 2.62 -31.47 0.20
C ILE A 479 2.62 -31.53 1.73
N ALA A 480 2.91 -32.71 2.27
CA ALA A 480 2.90 -32.96 3.72
C ALA A 480 3.98 -32.14 4.45
N GLU A 481 5.20 -32.09 3.93
CA GLU A 481 6.29 -31.30 4.51
C GLU A 481 7.25 -30.75 3.45
N ILE A 482 7.66 -29.49 3.62
CA ILE A 482 8.71 -28.84 2.84
C ILE A 482 9.62 -28.05 3.80
N VAL A 483 10.92 -28.24 3.68
CA VAL A 483 11.92 -27.41 4.35
C VAL A 483 12.56 -26.47 3.34
N VAL A 484 12.52 -25.17 3.61
CA VAL A 484 13.01 -24.13 2.71
C VAL A 484 14.02 -23.26 3.45
N ALA A 485 15.14 -22.99 2.79
CA ALA A 485 16.21 -22.13 3.27
C ALA A 485 16.38 -20.90 2.38
N ARG A 486 16.63 -19.74 2.99
CA ARG A 486 16.98 -18.50 2.30
C ARG A 486 18.22 -17.86 2.89
N PRO A 487 19.07 -17.20 2.10
CA PRO A 487 20.17 -16.42 2.65
C PRO A 487 19.61 -15.30 3.53
N ASP A 488 20.24 -15.06 4.67
CA ASP A 488 19.82 -14.01 5.61
C ASP A 488 20.45 -12.63 5.31
N GLY A 489 21.33 -12.55 4.32
CA GLY A 489 22.11 -11.36 3.96
C GLY A 489 23.47 -11.26 4.68
N GLU A 490 23.71 -12.07 5.71
CA GLU A 490 24.91 -12.03 6.57
C GLU A 490 25.74 -13.33 6.47
N ARG A 491 25.62 -14.04 5.35
CA ARG A 491 26.23 -15.36 5.10
C ARG A 491 25.71 -16.47 6.03
N GLY A 492 24.52 -16.30 6.60
CA GLY A 492 23.73 -17.33 7.27
C GLY A 492 22.49 -17.71 6.46
N TRP A 493 21.61 -18.47 7.11
CA TRP A 493 20.38 -18.99 6.53
C TRP A 493 19.17 -18.72 7.43
N GLN A 494 18.07 -18.30 6.83
CA GLN A 494 16.73 -18.35 7.37
C GLN A 494 16.10 -19.68 6.95
N LEU A 495 15.48 -20.39 7.89
CA LEU A 495 14.97 -21.74 7.70
C LEU A 495 13.49 -21.78 8.07
N ALA A 496 12.65 -22.36 7.21
CA ALA A 496 11.23 -22.56 7.47
C ALA A 496 10.85 -24.02 7.23
N VAL A 497 10.11 -24.61 8.17
CA VAL A 497 9.45 -25.90 8.02
C VAL A 497 7.97 -25.63 7.75
N ILE A 498 7.48 -26.11 6.61
CA ILE A 498 6.12 -25.89 6.13
C ILE A 498 5.42 -27.24 6.08
N ARG A 499 4.22 -27.33 6.66
CA ARG A 499 3.39 -28.54 6.60
C ARG A 499 1.99 -28.20 6.11
N HIS A 500 1.54 -28.86 5.04
CA HIS A 500 0.24 -28.59 4.41
C HIS A 500 -0.02 -27.08 4.16
N GLY A 501 1.00 -26.36 3.67
CA GLY A 501 0.93 -24.93 3.39
C GLY A 501 0.97 -23.99 4.61
N ARG A 502 1.06 -24.51 5.84
CA ARG A 502 1.21 -23.72 7.07
C ARG A 502 2.67 -23.67 7.53
N LEU A 503 3.08 -22.56 8.12
CA LEU A 503 4.38 -22.47 8.79
C LEU A 503 4.33 -23.25 10.10
N ALA A 504 5.10 -24.34 10.19
CA ALA A 504 5.14 -25.25 11.33
C ALA A 504 6.33 -24.96 12.27
N ALA A 505 7.46 -24.50 11.71
CA ALA A 505 8.60 -23.98 12.47
C ALA A 505 9.39 -22.96 11.65
N ALA A 506 10.14 -22.13 12.35
CA ALA A 506 11.01 -21.10 11.79
C ALA A 506 12.29 -21.00 12.62
N GLY A 507 13.42 -20.76 11.95
CA GLY A 507 14.72 -20.65 12.61
C GLY A 507 15.78 -19.99 11.75
N ARG A 508 16.99 -19.88 12.31
CA ARG A 508 18.17 -19.40 11.57
C ARG A 508 19.40 -20.24 11.88
N ALA A 509 20.20 -20.51 10.84
CA ALA A 509 21.58 -20.95 10.98
C ALA A 509 22.50 -19.73 10.74
N ARG A 510 23.17 -19.25 11.79
CA ARG A 510 24.08 -18.10 11.69
C ARG A 510 25.33 -18.47 10.89
N ARG A 511 26.05 -17.45 10.41
CA ARG A 511 27.36 -17.63 9.78
C ARG A 511 28.27 -18.48 10.66
N GLY A 512 28.89 -19.51 10.07
CA GLY A 512 29.79 -20.45 10.75
C GLY A 512 29.09 -21.63 11.43
N VAL A 513 27.76 -21.65 11.49
CA VAL A 513 26.98 -22.79 11.97
C VAL A 513 26.61 -23.68 10.79
N SER A 514 26.84 -24.99 10.90
CA SER A 514 26.37 -25.95 9.89
C SER A 514 24.83 -25.92 9.84
N PRO A 515 24.20 -25.70 8.67
CA PRO A 515 22.75 -25.56 8.61
C PRO A 515 21.96 -26.83 8.92
N MET A 516 22.48 -28.01 8.55
CA MET A 516 21.73 -29.27 8.63
C MET A 516 21.32 -29.65 10.07
N PRO A 517 22.20 -29.59 11.09
CA PRO A 517 21.79 -29.83 12.47
C PRO A 517 20.68 -28.87 12.97
N VAL A 518 20.65 -27.63 12.47
CA VAL A 518 19.58 -26.67 12.80
C VAL A 518 18.28 -27.06 12.11
N VAL A 519 18.35 -27.49 10.85
CA VAL A 519 17.20 -28.04 10.12
C VAL A 519 16.60 -29.24 10.85
N ASP A 520 17.42 -30.21 11.24
CA ASP A 520 16.96 -31.43 11.91
C ASP A 520 16.26 -31.11 13.23
N ALA A 521 16.84 -30.20 14.03
CA ALA A 521 16.24 -29.73 15.27
C ALA A 521 14.91 -28.99 15.03
N LEU A 522 14.82 -28.16 13.98
CA LEU A 522 13.59 -27.46 13.62
C LEU A 522 12.48 -28.42 13.18
N VAL A 523 12.81 -29.43 12.36
CA VAL A 523 11.84 -30.43 11.89
C VAL A 523 11.30 -31.25 13.07
N ALA A 524 12.17 -31.64 14.00
CA ALA A 524 11.79 -32.38 15.20
C ALA A 524 10.89 -31.56 16.15
N ALA A 525 11.14 -30.25 16.27
CA ALA A 525 10.37 -29.35 17.12
C ALA A 525 9.14 -28.72 16.43
N ALA A 526 8.95 -28.96 15.13
CA ALA A 526 7.91 -28.31 14.35
C ALA A 526 6.50 -28.74 14.75
N GLU A 527 5.56 -27.79 14.73
CA GLU A 527 4.14 -28.00 15.00
C GLU A 527 3.59 -29.16 14.14
N THR A 528 2.88 -30.11 14.77
CA THR A 528 2.12 -31.12 14.03
C THR A 528 0.90 -30.46 13.38
N VAL A 529 0.84 -30.49 12.04
CA VAL A 529 -0.28 -29.96 11.26
C VAL A 529 -1.02 -31.12 10.63
N LEU A 530 -2.27 -31.34 11.04
CA LEU A 530 -3.15 -32.32 10.41
C LEU A 530 -3.91 -31.66 9.24
N PRO A 531 -3.96 -32.29 8.06
CA PRO A 531 -4.67 -31.74 6.91
C PRO A 531 -6.18 -31.76 7.18
N GLY A 532 -6.82 -30.60 7.04
CA GLY A 532 -8.28 -30.47 7.06
C GLY A 532 -8.92 -30.69 5.69
N ASP A 533 -10.22 -30.43 5.61
CA ASP A 533 -11.00 -30.49 4.38
C ASP A 533 -10.67 -29.33 3.42
N GLY A 534 -11.05 -29.49 2.16
CA GLY A 534 -10.94 -28.46 1.14
C GLY A 534 -9.57 -28.40 0.47
N PRO A 535 -9.44 -27.57 -0.59
CA PRO A 535 -8.25 -27.50 -1.42
C PRO A 535 -7.01 -26.98 -0.68
N LEU A 536 -7.21 -26.22 0.41
CA LEU A 536 -6.12 -25.67 1.22
C LEU A 536 -5.82 -26.50 2.48
N ARG A 537 -6.42 -27.68 2.63
CA ARG A 537 -6.19 -28.59 3.77
C ARG A 537 -6.33 -27.91 5.14
N GLY A 538 -7.31 -27.00 5.28
CA GLY A 538 -7.53 -26.21 6.50
C GLY A 538 -6.60 -25.00 6.70
N ALA A 539 -5.57 -24.81 5.87
CA ALA A 539 -4.66 -23.69 5.97
C ALA A 539 -5.33 -22.36 5.55
N PRO A 540 -5.11 -21.24 6.28
CA PRO A 540 -5.57 -19.92 5.85
C PRO A 540 -4.91 -19.48 4.55
N ALA A 541 -5.70 -19.07 3.56
CA ALA A 541 -5.16 -18.75 2.22
C ALA A 541 -4.14 -17.61 2.22
N GLU A 542 -4.28 -16.65 3.12
CA GLU A 542 -3.28 -15.57 3.30
C GLU A 542 -1.93 -16.11 3.81
N GLU A 543 -1.95 -17.08 4.72
CA GLU A 543 -0.74 -17.72 5.23
C GLU A 543 -0.05 -18.54 4.12
N VAL A 544 -0.81 -19.38 3.42
CA VAL A 544 -0.28 -20.17 2.29
C VAL A 544 0.30 -19.25 1.20
N GLY A 545 -0.34 -18.11 0.95
CA GLY A 545 0.15 -17.11 0.00
C GLY A 545 1.47 -16.44 0.42
N LEU A 546 1.65 -16.16 1.72
CA LEU A 546 2.93 -15.67 2.24
C LEU A 546 4.03 -16.71 2.10
N VAL A 547 3.74 -17.95 2.49
CA VAL A 547 4.68 -19.07 2.40
C VAL A 547 5.09 -19.32 0.96
N TYR A 548 4.12 -19.40 0.05
CA TYR A 548 4.37 -19.59 -1.38
C TYR A 548 5.30 -18.51 -1.91
N ARG A 549 4.97 -17.23 -1.68
CA ARG A 549 5.80 -16.10 -2.15
C ARG A 549 7.22 -16.20 -1.61
N TRP A 550 7.36 -16.40 -0.29
CA TRP A 550 8.66 -16.48 0.35
C TRP A 550 9.51 -17.64 -0.17
N MET A 551 8.89 -18.80 -0.47
CA MET A 551 9.55 -19.97 -1.05
C MET A 551 9.94 -19.78 -2.51
N THR A 552 9.17 -19.00 -3.29
CA THR A 552 9.42 -18.82 -4.73
C THR A 552 10.25 -17.60 -5.09
N GLU A 553 10.50 -16.70 -4.13
CA GLU A 553 11.36 -15.55 -4.35
C GLU A 553 12.82 -15.98 -4.66
N PRO A 554 13.54 -15.21 -5.51
CA PRO A 554 14.92 -15.51 -5.85
C PRO A 554 15.80 -15.69 -4.60
N GLY A 555 16.65 -16.72 -4.63
CA GLY A 555 17.57 -17.07 -3.55
C GLY A 555 17.03 -18.11 -2.55
N ALA A 556 15.75 -18.48 -2.63
CA ALA A 556 15.22 -19.61 -1.87
C ALA A 556 15.72 -20.96 -2.40
N ARG A 557 15.94 -21.89 -1.48
CA ARG A 557 16.40 -23.25 -1.75
C ARG A 557 15.51 -24.23 -0.99
N ILE A 558 14.96 -25.20 -1.71
CA ILE A 558 14.28 -26.34 -1.07
C ILE A 558 15.37 -27.26 -0.53
N VAL A 559 15.39 -27.46 0.79
CA VAL A 559 16.34 -28.34 1.48
C VAL A 559 15.87 -29.78 1.40
N SER A 560 14.59 -30.00 1.71
CA SER A 560 13.92 -31.29 1.62
C SER A 560 12.43 -31.09 1.39
N THR A 561 11.78 -32.12 0.85
CA THR A 561 10.33 -32.14 0.62
C THR A 561 9.83 -33.56 0.66
N SER A 562 8.64 -33.80 1.22
CA SER A 562 8.02 -35.14 1.26
C SER A 562 7.57 -35.61 -0.11
N GLU A 563 7.17 -34.66 -0.97
CA GLU A 563 6.72 -34.88 -2.34
C GLU A 563 7.36 -33.82 -3.25
N PRO A 564 7.62 -34.10 -4.54
CA PRO A 564 8.16 -33.09 -5.45
C PRO A 564 7.28 -31.84 -5.50
N VAL A 565 7.89 -30.66 -5.40
CA VAL A 565 7.19 -29.39 -5.62
C VAL A 565 6.87 -29.26 -7.10
N ALA A 566 5.60 -29.49 -7.45
CA ALA A 566 5.13 -29.46 -8.81
C ALA A 566 3.77 -28.73 -8.91
N LEU A 567 3.54 -28.14 -10.09
CA LEU A 567 2.24 -27.62 -10.47
C LEU A 567 1.63 -28.52 -11.55
N PRO A 568 0.31 -28.75 -11.54
CA PRO A 568 -0.36 -29.46 -12.61
C PRO A 568 -0.02 -28.88 -13.98
N ALA A 569 0.29 -29.73 -14.96
CA ALA A 569 0.72 -29.27 -16.28
C ALA A 569 -0.34 -28.35 -16.91
N GLY A 570 -1.62 -28.73 -16.83
CA GLY A 570 -2.79 -27.97 -17.30
C GLY A 570 -3.19 -26.76 -16.47
N SER A 571 -2.32 -26.29 -15.58
CA SER A 571 -2.60 -25.17 -14.69
C SER A 571 -2.84 -23.88 -15.49
N ALA A 572 -3.74 -23.04 -14.98
CA ALA A 572 -4.00 -21.71 -15.51
C ALA A 572 -2.77 -20.78 -15.44
N GLU A 573 -1.73 -21.19 -14.71
CA GLU A 573 -0.40 -20.57 -14.70
C GLU A 573 0.15 -20.31 -16.11
N ARG A 574 -0.03 -21.26 -17.02
CA ARG A 574 0.45 -21.14 -18.41
C ARG A 574 -0.17 -19.95 -19.15
N ARG A 575 -1.30 -19.45 -18.66
CA ARG A 575 -2.07 -18.35 -19.24
C ARG A 575 -1.86 -17.01 -18.52
N LEU A 576 -0.99 -16.94 -17.50
CA LEU A 576 -0.71 -15.67 -16.83
C LEU A 576 -0.10 -14.62 -17.76
N GLY A 577 0.75 -15.02 -18.72
CA GLY A 577 1.29 -14.09 -19.72
C GLY A 577 0.18 -13.42 -20.54
N TRP A 578 -0.83 -14.20 -20.95
CA TRP A 578 -2.02 -13.67 -21.63
C TRP A 578 -2.83 -12.75 -20.70
N SER A 579 -3.02 -13.13 -19.43
CA SER A 579 -3.75 -12.32 -18.45
C SER A 579 -3.08 -10.97 -18.21
N GLN A 580 -1.74 -10.96 -18.11
CA GLN A 580 -0.96 -9.73 -17.98
C GLN A 580 -1.18 -8.81 -19.19
N SER A 581 -1.07 -9.33 -20.41
CA SER A 581 -1.35 -8.55 -21.63
C SER A 581 -2.77 -8.00 -21.65
N ALA A 582 -3.75 -8.74 -21.14
CA ALA A 582 -5.12 -8.29 -21.01
C ALA A 582 -5.28 -7.12 -20.02
N HIS A 583 -4.58 -7.16 -18.88
CA HIS A 583 -4.54 -6.05 -17.92
C HIS A 583 -3.83 -4.83 -18.49
N ASP A 584 -2.71 -5.01 -19.17
CA ASP A 584 -1.97 -3.92 -19.82
C ASP A 584 -2.84 -3.22 -20.87
N ALA A 585 -3.55 -4.00 -21.69
CA ALA A 585 -4.51 -3.49 -22.67
C ALA A 585 -5.75 -2.81 -22.05
N ARG A 586 -6.03 -3.05 -20.76
CA ARG A 586 -7.08 -2.35 -20.02
C ARG A 586 -6.57 -1.04 -19.42
N ALA A 587 -5.31 -1.03 -18.96
CA ALA A 587 -4.66 0.13 -18.36
C ALA A 587 -4.24 1.18 -19.40
N ALA A 588 -3.90 0.74 -20.61
CA ALA A 588 -3.67 1.60 -21.76
C ALA A 588 -4.95 2.41 -22.07
N ARG A 589 -5.00 3.66 -21.60
CA ARG A 589 -6.04 4.62 -22.02
C ARG A 589 -6.01 4.73 -23.55
N PRO A 590 -7.16 4.81 -24.24
CA PRO A 590 -7.15 5.21 -25.64
C PRO A 590 -6.49 6.59 -25.71
N VAL A 591 -5.46 6.73 -26.53
CA VAL A 591 -4.93 8.03 -26.93
C VAL A 591 -6.11 8.75 -27.58
N THR A 592 -6.71 9.70 -26.87
CA THR A 592 -7.66 10.61 -27.46
C THR A 592 -6.88 11.46 -28.46
N ASP A 593 -6.90 11.09 -29.73
CA ASP A 593 -6.39 11.93 -30.80
C ASP A 593 -7.15 13.27 -30.77
N PRO A 594 -6.49 14.40 -30.50
CA PRO A 594 -7.14 15.71 -30.51
C PRO A 594 -7.75 16.08 -31.87
N ARG A 595 -7.42 15.36 -32.95
CA ARG A 595 -7.85 15.67 -34.32
C ARG A 595 -9.27 15.22 -34.68
N VAL A 596 -9.90 14.38 -33.86
CA VAL A 596 -11.27 13.87 -34.16
C VAL A 596 -12.40 14.80 -33.67
N ARG A 597 -12.08 15.92 -32.99
CA ARG A 597 -13.09 16.92 -32.56
C ARG A 597 -13.43 17.99 -33.60
N ARG A 598 -12.94 17.88 -34.85
CA ARG A 598 -13.30 18.79 -35.96
C ARG A 598 -13.91 18.02 -37.14
N ALA A 599 -15.00 17.30 -36.88
CA ALA A 599 -15.93 16.84 -37.90
C ALA A 599 -17.24 16.42 -37.23
N SER A 600 -17.98 17.41 -36.72
CA SER A 600 -19.40 17.30 -36.34
C SER A 600 -20.00 18.69 -36.40
#